data_AF-A0A1N6NKM4-F1
#
_entry.id   AF-A0A1N6NKM4-F1
#
_cell.length_a   1.000
_cell.length_b   1.000
_cell.length_c   1.000
_cell.angle_alpha   90.00
_cell.angle_beta   90.00
_cell.angle_gamma   90.00
#
_symmetry.space_group_name_H-M   'P 1'
#
loop_
_entity.id
_entity.type
_entity.pdbx_description
1 polymer ?
#
loop_
_entity_poly.entity_id
_entity_poly.type
_entity_poly.pdbx_seq_one_letter_code
_entity_poly.pdbx_strand_id
1 'polypeptide(L)' 'MNADVGFGAENLRRICEQKGIIANIAQNKRNSGVDNELYFDEELYKERYSIETTNAWMDSLDLCLIDLTLLYPAGLDSII' A
#
# COMPACT_ATOMS: atom_id res chain seq x y z
N MET A 1 -0.04 20.54 10.18
CA MET A 1 -0.41 20.43 8.77
C MET A 1 -0.36 18.94 8.44
N ASN A 2 -1.51 18.28 8.29
CA ASN A 2 -1.55 16.83 8.08
C ASN A 2 -1.14 16.52 6.64
N ALA A 3 -0.08 15.72 6.47
CA ALA A 3 0.44 15.31 5.16
C ALA A 3 -0.58 14.51 4.31
N ASP A 4 -1.63 13.97 4.95
CA ASP A 4 -2.72 13.23 4.30
C ASP A 4 -3.59 14.07 3.35
N VAL A 5 -3.52 15.41 3.42
CA VAL A 5 -4.29 16.27 2.51
C VAL A 5 -3.78 16.19 1.06
N GLY A 6 -2.53 15.79 0.85
CA GLY A 6 -1.90 15.76 -0.47
C GLY A 6 -2.12 14.48 -1.28
N PHE A 7 -2.35 13.34 -0.62
CA PHE A 7 -2.54 12.05 -1.29
C PHE A 7 -4.04 11.80 -1.56
N GLY A 8 -4.63 12.69 -2.36
CA GLY A 8 -6.01 12.56 -2.79
C GLY A 8 -6.15 11.45 -3.83
N ALA A 9 -6.95 10.43 -3.51
CA ALA A 9 -7.34 9.38 -4.46
C ALA A 9 -7.86 9.94 -5.80
N GLU A 10 -8.49 11.12 -5.77
CA GLU A 10 -8.98 11.81 -6.96
C GLU A 10 -7.85 12.34 -7.88
N ASN A 11 -6.81 12.95 -7.29
CA ASN A 11 -5.65 13.40 -8.05
C ASN A 11 -4.92 12.22 -8.70
N LEU A 12 -4.83 11.09 -7.99
CA LEU A 12 -4.25 9.86 -8.51
C LEU A 12 -5.07 9.30 -9.68
N ARG A 13 -6.40 9.25 -9.56
CA ARG A 13 -7.29 8.84 -10.67
C ARG A 13 -7.10 9.72 -11.90
N ARG A 14 -7.07 11.05 -11.74
CA ARG A 14 -6.88 11.98 -12.86
C ARG A 14 -5.56 11.72 -13.60
N ILE A 15 -4.48 11.44 -12.88
CA ILE A 15 -3.19 11.10 -13.50
C ILE A 15 -3.25 9.76 -14.22
N CYS A 16 -3.94 8.76 -13.65
CA CYS A 16 -4.16 7.47 -14.30
C CYS A 16 -4.99 7.60 -15.57
N GLU A 17 -6.07 8.37 -15.57
CA GLU A 17 -6.90 8.66 -16.75
C GLU A 17 -6.08 9.31 -17.87
N GLN A 18 -5.24 10.30 -17.54
CA GLN A 18 -4.31 10.92 -18.51
C GLN A 18 -3.32 9.93 -19.13
N LYS A 19 -3.00 8.84 -18.41
CA LYS A 19 -2.12 7.77 -18.87
C LYS A 19 -2.87 6.59 -19.52
N GLY A 20 -4.20 6.65 -19.62
CA GLY A 20 -5.03 5.55 -20.11
C GLY A 20 -5.07 4.34 -19.16
N ILE A 21 -4.76 4.55 -17.87
CA ILE A 21 -4.75 3.52 -16.83
C ILE A 21 -6.08 3.56 -16.09
N ILE A 22 -6.76 2.42 -15.99
CA ILE A 22 -7.97 2.29 -15.16
C ILE A 22 -7.55 2.20 -13.69
N ALA A 23 -7.83 3.25 -12.93
CA ALA A 23 -7.51 3.30 -11.51
C ALA A 23 -8.61 2.61 -10.67
N ASN A 24 -8.39 1.34 -10.33
CA ASN A 24 -9.27 0.56 -9.45
C ASN A 24 -9.10 0.93 -7.96
N ILE A 25 -9.38 2.19 -7.62
CA ILE A 25 -9.24 2.72 -6.27
C ILE A 25 -10.61 2.68 -5.59
N ALA A 26 -10.68 2.35 -4.29
CA ALA A 26 -11.94 2.42 -3.56
C ALA A 26 -12.29 3.89 -3.20
N GLN A 27 -13.56 4.27 -3.26
CA GLN A 27 -13.99 5.58 -2.76
C GLN A 27 -14.00 5.60 -1.23
N ASN A 28 -13.50 6.69 -0.64
CA ASN A 28 -13.55 6.88 0.81
C ASN A 28 -14.96 7.33 1.23
N LYS A 29 -15.70 6.46 1.93
CA LYS A 29 -17.07 6.72 2.44
C LYS A 29 -17.18 7.94 3.36
N ARG A 30 -16.07 8.48 3.89
CA ARG A 30 -16.07 9.69 4.72
C ARG A 30 -16.21 10.99 3.93
N ASN A 31 -15.90 10.98 2.62
CA ASN A 31 -15.92 12.16 1.75
C ASN A 31 -16.99 12.07 0.65
N SER A 32 -17.90 11.09 0.70
CA SER A 32 -18.89 10.84 -0.35
C SER A 32 -20.10 11.78 -0.19
N GLY A 33 -19.92 13.04 -0.57
CA GLY A 33 -21.03 13.99 -0.78
C GLY A 33 -21.65 13.89 -2.18
N VAL A 34 -21.02 13.15 -3.10
CA VAL A 34 -21.47 12.96 -4.48
C VAL A 34 -21.31 11.49 -4.81
N ASP A 35 -22.43 10.83 -5.06
CA ASP A 35 -22.53 9.48 -5.59
C ASP A 35 -22.12 9.50 -7.06
N ASN A 36 -20.82 9.66 -7.31
CA ASN A 36 -20.27 9.41 -8.62
C ASN A 36 -20.08 7.90 -8.72
N GLU A 37 -20.91 7.24 -9.52
CA GLU A 37 -20.75 5.85 -9.96
C GLU A 37 -19.43 5.70 -10.73
N LEU A 38 -18.29 5.74 -10.02
CA LEU A 38 -16.99 5.47 -10.60
C LEU A 38 -16.84 3.97 -10.77
N TYR A 39 -16.37 3.56 -11.94
CA TYR A 39 -16.02 2.17 -12.22
C TYR A 39 -15.06 1.65 -11.14
N PHE A 40 -15.46 0.56 -10.48
CA PHE A 40 -14.71 -0.11 -9.42
C PHE A 40 -14.94 -1.62 -9.53
N ASP A 41 -13.85 -2.36 -9.62
CA ASP A 41 -13.84 -3.82 -9.67
C ASP A 41 -13.50 -4.36 -8.27
N GLU A 42 -14.53 -4.82 -7.55
CA GLU A 42 -14.37 -5.32 -6.18
C GLU A 42 -13.52 -6.59 -6.09
N GLU A 43 -13.60 -7.47 -7.09
CA GLU A 43 -12.89 -8.75 -7.09
C GLU A 43 -11.40 -8.50 -7.29
N LEU A 44 -11.06 -7.70 -8.31
CA LEU A 44 -9.69 -7.27 -8.55
C LEU A 44 -9.09 -6.52 -7.35
N TYR A 45 -9.90 -5.70 -6.66
CA TYR A 45 -9.45 -4.98 -5.47
C TYR A 45 -9.12 -5.92 -4.31
N LYS A 46 -9.96 -6.94 -4.06
CA LYS A 46 -9.74 -7.91 -2.98
C LYS A 46 -8.49 -8.76 -3.20
N GLU A 47 -8.28 -9.21 -4.43
CA GLU A 47 -7.08 -9.96 -4.79
C GLU A 47 -5.81 -9.12 -4.58
N ARG A 48 -5.83 -7.86 -5.05
CA ARG A 48 -4.70 -6.93 -4.88
C ARG A 48 -4.43 -6.60 -3.42
N TYR A 49 -5.47 -6.35 -2.64
CA TYR A 49 -5.36 -6.06 -1.22
C TYR A 49 -4.71 -7.20 -0.43
N SER A 50 -5.04 -8.45 -0.79
CA SER A 50 -4.45 -9.63 -0.16
C SER A 50 -2.95 -9.69 -0.42
N ILE A 51 -2.52 -9.44 -1.67
CA ILE A 51 -1.10 -9.40 -2.06
C ILE A 51 -0.36 -8.24 -1.36
N GLU A 52 -0.92 -7.02 -1.37
CA GLU A 52 -0.31 -5.85 -0.73
C GLU A 52 -0.14 -6.06 0.78
N THR A 53 -1.12 -6.67 1.42
CA THR A 53 -1.05 -7.01 2.85
C THR A 53 0.06 -8.01 3.12
N THR A 54 0.15 -9.09 2.34
CA THR A 54 1.23 -10.08 2.50
C THR A 54 2.60 -9.47 2.25
N ASN A 55 2.75 -8.63 1.23
CA ASN A 55 4.01 -7.94 0.95
C ASN A 55 4.41 -7.01 2.10
N ALA A 56 3.47 -6.22 2.65
CA ALA A 56 3.74 -5.37 3.80
C ALA A 56 4.19 -6.18 5.03
N TRP A 57 3.64 -7.39 5.22
CA TRP A 57 4.06 -8.29 6.29
C TRP A 57 5.49 -8.81 6.04
N MET A 58 5.80 -9.23 4.82
CA MET A 58 7.16 -9.66 4.44
C MET A 58 8.17 -8.53 4.64
N ASP A 59 7.87 -7.31 4.18
CA ASP A 59 8.74 -6.15 4.37
C ASP A 59 8.98 -5.85 5.86
N SER A 60 7.96 -6.04 6.72
CA SER A 60 8.10 -5.85 8.16
C SER A 60 8.97 -6.94 8.82
N LEU A 61 8.93 -8.17 8.30
CA LEU A 61 9.79 -9.27 8.76
C LEU A 61 11.23 -9.04 8.32
N ASP A 62 11.45 -8.66 7.06
CA ASP A 62 12.78 -8.36 6.53
C ASP A 62 13.43 -7.20 7.31
N LEU A 63 12.66 -6.15 7.64
CA LEU A 63 13.14 -5.07 8.49
C LEU A 63 13.51 -5.57 9.90
N CYS A 64 12.66 -6.39 10.51
CA CYS A 64 12.93 -6.96 11.83
C CYS A 64 14.18 -7.85 11.84
N LEU A 65 14.40 -8.62 10.78
CA LEU A 65 15.61 -9.44 10.62
C LEU A 65 16.84 -8.55 10.45
N ILE A 66 16.79 -7.53 9.61
CA ILE A 66 17.89 -6.58 9.44
C ILE A 66 18.22 -5.91 10.79
N ASP A 67 17.21 -5.43 11.53
CA ASP A 67 17.40 -4.83 12.86
C ASP A 67 18.04 -5.82 13.83
N LEU A 68 17.60 -7.08 13.87
CA LEU A 68 18.22 -8.12 14.70
C LEU A 68 19.68 -8.37 14.32
N THR A 69 19.99 -8.38 13.02
CA THR A 69 21.35 -8.59 12.50
C THR A 69 22.26 -7.41 12.86
N LEU A 70 21.73 -6.19 12.83
CA LEU A 70 22.44 -4.96 13.23
C LEU A 70 22.65 -4.86 14.74
N LEU A 71 21.73 -5.42 15.54
CA LEU A 71 21.83 -5.48 17.00
C LEU A 71 22.80 -6.56 17.50
N TYR A 72 23.07 -7.60 16.71
CA TYR A 72 24.06 -8.64 16.99
C TYR A 72 25.08 -8.76 15.84
N PRO A 73 25.95 -7.77 15.63
CA PRO A 73 26.90 -7.75 14.52
C PRO A 73 28.02 -8.80 14.64
N ALA A 74 28.15 -9.47 15.80
CA ALA A 74 29.13 -10.53 16.06
C ALA A 74 28.51 -11.61 16.95
N GLY A 75 28.20 -12.78 16.39
CA GLY A 75 27.64 -13.87 17.21
C GLY A 75 27.33 -15.21 16.54
N LEU A 76 27.54 -15.38 15.23
CA LEU A 76 27.36 -16.67 14.56
C LEU A 76 28.67 -17.38 14.19
N ASP A 77 29.83 -16.76 14.43
CA ASP A 77 31.15 -17.36 14.15
C ASP A 77 31.67 -18.28 15.29
N SER A 78 30.88 -18.50 16.34
CA SER A 78 31.33 -19.25 17.53
C SER A 78 30.79 -20.70 17.62
N ILE A 79 30.10 -21.21 16.59
CA ILE A 79 29.58 -22.58 16.58
C ILE A 79 29.79 -23.21 15.18
N ILE A 80 31.03 -23.43 14.78
CA ILE A 80 31.51 -24.57 13.96
C ILE A 80 32.93 -24.90 14.43
#